data_AF-A0A4Y3WSA4-F1
#
_entry.id   AF-A0A4Y3WSA4-F1
#
_cell.length_a   1.000
_cell.length_b   1.000
_cell.length_c   1.000
_cell.angle_alpha   90.00
_cell.angle_beta   90.00
_cell.angle_gamma   90.00
#
_symmetry.space_group_name_H-M   'P 1'
#
loop_
_entity.id
_entity.type
_entity.pdbx_description
1 polymer ?
#
loop_
_entity_poly.entity_id
_entity_poly.type
_entity_poly.pdbx_seq_one_letter_code
_entity_poly.pdbx_strand_id
1 'polypeptide(L)'
;MTDVYHPEDGTVVALSDDDGDGYQETTRVDHDDDGEADVVLIDSDGDTHDDVALFDNDSGDRTFAPDVYAFDTDGDGRADIVYDDLDYDGDIDRVTGGGNARLADANPYGPDLQDTVDRVYDAL
;
A
#
# COMPACT_ATOMS: atom_id res chain seq x y z
N MET A 1 15.98 3.90 8.02
CA MET A 1 16.51 4.75 6.92
C MET A 1 15.41 4.97 5.89
N THR A 2 15.40 6.04 5.08
CA THR A 2 14.38 6.22 4.03
C THR A 2 15.03 6.41 2.67
N ASP A 3 14.65 5.59 1.69
CA ASP A 3 15.06 5.69 0.30
C ASP A 3 13.87 6.10 -0.57
N VAL A 4 14.09 6.97 -1.55
CA VAL A 4 13.02 7.48 -2.43
C VAL A 4 13.35 7.18 -3.88
N TYR A 5 12.46 6.46 -4.54
CA TYR A 5 12.51 6.09 -5.95
C TYR A 5 11.49 6.89 -6.74
N HIS A 6 11.86 7.29 -7.96
CA HIS A 6 11.00 8.06 -8.86
C HIS A 6 10.88 7.29 -10.18
N PRO A 7 9.89 6.37 -10.29
CA PRO A 7 9.53 5.75 -11.55
C PRO A 7 9.30 6.77 -12.68
N GLU A 8 9.48 6.31 -13.92
CA GLU A 8 9.31 7.13 -15.13
C GLU A 8 7.86 7.50 -15.46
N ASP A 9 6.89 6.90 -14.76
CA ASP A 9 5.45 7.17 -14.90
C ASP A 9 4.95 8.35 -14.05
N GLY A 10 5.83 8.96 -13.25
CA GLY A 10 5.49 10.12 -12.41
C GLY A 10 5.11 9.77 -10.98
N THR A 11 4.94 8.48 -10.66
CA THR A 11 4.79 8.01 -9.28
C THR A 11 6.04 8.35 -8.47
N VAL A 12 5.89 8.57 -7.16
CA VAL A 12 6.98 8.64 -6.19
C VAL A 12 6.81 7.49 -5.21
N VAL A 13 7.89 6.75 -4.96
CA VAL A 13 7.88 5.62 -4.02
C VAL A 13 8.92 5.84 -2.94
N ALA A 14 8.50 5.82 -1.68
CA ALA A 14 9.38 5.97 -0.52
C ALA A 14 9.38 4.69 0.32
N LEU A 15 10.57 4.18 0.62
CA LEU A 15 10.80 2.96 1.36
C LEU A 15 11.42 3.30 2.71
N SER A 16 10.91 2.75 3.80
CA SER A 16 11.36 3.05 5.16
C SER A 16 11.75 1.79 5.91
N ASP A 17 12.96 1.83 6.45
CA ASP A 17 13.50 0.96 7.50
C ASP A 17 13.21 1.66 8.84
N ASP A 18 12.11 1.25 9.47
CA ASP A 18 11.50 1.86 10.65
C ASP A 18 12.13 1.35 11.95
N ASP A 19 12.68 0.13 11.96
CA ASP A 19 13.30 -0.46 13.15
C ASP A 19 14.84 -0.42 13.17
N GLY A 20 15.47 -0.13 12.03
CA GLY A 20 16.91 0.08 11.89
C GLY A 20 17.71 -1.20 11.69
N ASP A 21 17.09 -2.32 11.33
CA ASP A 21 17.78 -3.59 11.11
C ASP A 21 18.35 -3.75 9.67
N GLY A 22 17.95 -2.84 8.78
CA GLY A 22 18.40 -2.78 7.38
C GLY A 22 17.46 -3.46 6.39
N TYR A 23 16.32 -4.00 6.85
CA TYR A 23 15.15 -4.31 6.05
C TYR A 23 14.26 -3.06 5.89
N GLN A 24 13.41 -3.02 4.86
CA GLN A 24 12.50 -1.89 4.62
C GLN A 24 11.08 -2.39 4.85
N GLU A 25 10.50 -2.06 5.99
CA GLU A 25 9.17 -2.54 6.39
C GLU A 25 8.05 -1.82 5.65
N THR A 26 8.23 -0.52 5.35
CA THR A 26 7.15 0.32 4.84
C THR A 26 7.44 0.84 3.44
N THR A 27 6.55 0.58 2.49
CA THR A 27 6.54 1.19 1.15
C THR A 27 5.39 2.19 1.04
N ARG A 28 5.67 3.43 0.65
CA ARG A 28 4.69 4.49 0.41
C ARG A 28 4.70 4.87 -1.06
N VAL A 29 3.54 4.95 -1.69
CA VAL A 29 3.38 5.27 -3.11
C VAL A 29 2.50 6.51 -3.23
N ASP A 30 3.06 7.58 -3.77
CA ASP A 30 2.38 8.81 -4.18
C ASP A 30 2.23 8.74 -5.71
N HIS A 31 1.05 8.34 -6.17
CA HIS A 31 0.74 8.07 -7.57
C HIS A 31 0.40 9.35 -8.35
N ASP A 32 -0.17 10.36 -7.69
CA ASP A 32 -0.59 11.61 -8.32
C ASP A 32 0.37 12.81 -8.13
N ASP A 33 1.51 12.60 -7.46
CA ASP A 33 2.59 13.56 -7.19
C ASP A 33 2.09 14.82 -6.45
N ASP A 34 1.12 14.62 -5.55
CA ASP A 34 0.58 15.70 -4.72
C ASP A 34 1.37 15.90 -3.41
N GLY A 35 2.27 14.96 -3.09
CA GLY A 35 3.15 14.96 -1.94
C GLY A 35 2.66 14.12 -0.76
N GLU A 36 1.47 13.51 -0.85
CA GLU A 36 0.96 12.54 0.11
C GLU A 36 0.92 11.14 -0.52
N ALA A 37 0.94 10.10 0.32
CA ALA A 37 0.86 8.74 -0.19
C ALA A 37 -0.58 8.40 -0.56
N ASP A 38 -0.80 7.76 -1.70
CA ASP A 38 -2.07 7.12 -2.05
C ASP A 38 -2.13 5.69 -1.51
N VAL A 39 -0.97 5.03 -1.44
CA VAL A 39 -0.85 3.65 -0.96
C VAL A 39 0.27 3.52 0.05
N VAL A 40 0.02 2.75 1.11
CA VAL A 40 1.03 2.30 2.06
C VAL A 40 0.98 0.78 2.16
N LEU A 41 2.10 0.13 1.89
CA LEU A 41 2.32 -1.30 2.08
C LEU A 41 3.25 -1.49 3.28
N ILE A 42 2.99 -2.51 4.09
CA ILE A 42 3.75 -2.81 5.30
C ILE A 42 4.03 -4.30 5.34
N ASP A 43 5.30 -4.68 5.33
CA ASP A 43 5.80 -6.00 5.74
C ASP A 43 6.23 -5.90 7.21
N SER A 44 5.46 -6.52 8.09
CA SER A 44 5.62 -6.40 9.55
C SER A 44 6.45 -7.52 10.16
N ASP A 45 6.72 -8.60 9.43
CA ASP A 45 7.48 -9.75 9.92
C ASP A 45 8.80 -10.02 9.17
N GLY A 46 9.06 -9.25 8.11
CA GLY A 46 10.31 -9.19 7.36
C GLY A 46 10.50 -10.37 6.42
N ASP A 47 9.41 -11.02 6.00
CA ASP A 47 9.47 -12.20 5.14
C ASP A 47 9.48 -11.88 3.63
N THR A 48 9.52 -10.58 3.27
CA THR A 48 9.49 -10.03 1.91
C THR A 48 8.12 -10.07 1.24
N HIS A 49 7.08 -10.34 2.00
CA HIS A 49 5.69 -10.17 1.61
C HIS A 49 5.04 -9.10 2.47
N ASP A 50 4.34 -8.16 1.84
CA ASP A 50 3.55 -7.20 2.59
C ASP A 50 2.45 -7.94 3.37
N ASP A 51 2.17 -7.51 4.60
CA ASP A 51 1.09 -8.01 5.46
C ASP A 51 -0.15 -7.12 5.39
N VAL A 52 0.06 -5.83 5.14
CA VAL A 52 -0.99 -4.80 5.16
C VAL A 52 -0.84 -3.88 3.95
N ALA A 53 -1.96 -3.58 3.30
CA ALA A 53 -2.07 -2.48 2.35
C ALA A 53 -3.16 -1.49 2.79
N LEU A 54 -2.83 -0.22 2.77
CA LEU A 54 -3.71 0.91 3.07
C LEU A 54 -3.83 1.75 1.81
N PHE A 55 -5.05 2.09 1.42
CA PHE A 55 -5.30 2.91 0.25
C PHE A 55 -6.15 4.11 0.62
N ASP A 56 -5.75 5.25 0.10
CA ASP A 56 -6.51 6.49 0.12
C ASP A 56 -7.01 6.79 -1.30
N ASN A 57 -8.33 6.69 -1.48
CA ASN A 57 -8.98 6.98 -2.75
C ASN A 57 -9.50 8.43 -2.84
N ASP A 58 -9.35 9.24 -1.79
CA ASP A 58 -9.68 10.67 -1.76
C ASP A 58 -8.42 11.56 -1.67
N SER A 59 -7.43 11.27 -2.53
CA SER A 59 -6.17 12.01 -2.64
C SER A 59 -6.32 13.52 -2.86
N GLY A 60 -7.52 13.99 -3.25
CA GLY A 60 -7.81 15.40 -3.49
C GLY A 60 -7.74 16.31 -2.24
N ASP A 61 -7.75 15.74 -1.04
CA ASP A 61 -7.71 16.48 0.22
C ASP A 61 -6.30 16.74 0.78
N ARG A 62 -5.27 16.15 0.15
CA ARG A 62 -3.85 16.22 0.53
C ARG A 62 -3.60 15.77 1.96
N THR A 63 -4.31 14.75 2.42
CA THR A 63 -4.09 14.13 3.71
C THR A 63 -4.30 12.64 3.55
N PHE A 64 -3.26 11.85 3.84
CA PHE A 64 -3.45 10.39 3.85
C PHE A 64 -4.49 9.96 4.89
N ALA A 65 -5.66 9.55 4.41
CA ALA A 65 -6.81 9.08 5.18
C ALA A 65 -7.38 7.81 4.52
N PRO A 66 -6.83 6.63 4.85
CA PRO A 66 -7.19 5.40 4.15
C PRO A 66 -8.66 5.03 4.32
N ASP A 67 -9.33 4.77 3.21
CA ASP A 67 -10.70 4.28 3.13
C ASP A 67 -10.75 2.78 2.79
N VAL A 68 -9.66 2.20 2.27
CA VAL A 68 -9.55 0.75 2.04
C VAL A 68 -8.35 0.17 2.77
N TYR A 69 -8.58 -0.96 3.45
CA TYR A 69 -7.58 -1.70 4.21
C TYR A 69 -7.57 -3.16 3.76
N ALA A 70 -6.46 -3.67 3.25
CA ALA A 70 -6.29 -5.07 2.92
C ALA A 70 -5.27 -5.72 3.87
N PHE A 71 -5.55 -6.97 4.26
CA PHE A 71 -4.68 -7.73 5.15
C PHE A 71 -4.43 -9.12 4.57
N ASP A 72 -3.16 -9.52 4.58
CA ASP A 72 -2.73 -10.91 4.54
C ASP A 72 -2.75 -11.46 5.98
N THR A 73 -3.45 -12.56 6.22
CA THR A 73 -3.54 -13.15 7.56
C THR A 73 -2.89 -14.53 7.64
N ASP A 74 -2.43 -15.08 6.52
CA ASP A 74 -1.78 -16.38 6.45
C ASP A 74 -0.35 -16.36 5.90
N GLY A 75 0.14 -15.19 5.49
CA GLY A 75 1.53 -14.90 5.09
C GLY A 75 1.86 -15.45 3.71
N ASP A 76 0.91 -15.44 2.77
CA ASP A 76 1.12 -15.90 1.38
C ASP A 76 1.40 -14.75 0.38
N GLY A 77 1.47 -13.52 0.90
CA GLY A 77 1.63 -12.27 0.17
C GLY A 77 0.36 -11.81 -0.54
N ARG A 78 -0.82 -12.27 -0.11
CA ARG A 78 -2.11 -11.97 -0.74
C ARG A 78 -3.17 -11.59 0.27
N ALA A 79 -4.11 -10.78 -0.21
CA ALA A 79 -5.17 -10.27 0.63
C ALA A 79 -6.18 -11.38 0.93
N ASP A 80 -6.37 -11.63 2.22
CA ASP A 80 -7.42 -12.50 2.75
C ASP A 80 -8.70 -11.72 3.01
N ILE A 81 -8.57 -10.49 3.48
CA ILE A 81 -9.66 -9.64 3.91
C ILE A 81 -9.43 -8.20 3.48
N VAL A 82 -10.50 -7.54 3.06
CA VAL A 82 -10.53 -6.13 2.67
C VAL A 82 -11.65 -5.43 3.42
N TYR A 83 -11.33 -4.36 4.13
CA TYR A 83 -12.26 -3.43 4.76
C TYR A 83 -12.35 -2.16 3.92
N ASP A 84 -13.53 -1.55 3.91
CA ASP A 84 -13.87 -0.46 3.00
C ASP A 84 -14.87 0.49 3.68
N ASP A 85 -14.48 1.75 3.83
CA ASP A 85 -15.28 2.90 4.26
C ASP A 85 -15.76 3.63 3.00
N LEU A 86 -17.02 3.42 2.63
CA LEU A 86 -17.54 3.86 1.33
C LEU A 86 -17.99 5.33 1.34
N ASP A 87 -18.23 5.89 2.53
CA ASP A 87 -18.70 7.26 2.68
C ASP A 87 -17.74 8.20 3.42
N TYR A 88 -16.53 7.71 3.71
CA TYR A 88 -15.39 8.44 4.25
C TYR A 88 -15.68 9.06 5.64
N ASP A 89 -16.51 8.39 6.44
CA ASP A 89 -16.88 8.86 7.77
C ASP A 89 -15.99 8.30 8.90
N GLY A 90 -15.09 7.38 8.56
CA GLY A 90 -14.14 6.72 9.44
C GLY A 90 -14.65 5.42 10.06
N ASP A 91 -15.90 5.04 9.80
CA ASP A 91 -16.45 3.73 10.16
C ASP A 91 -16.43 2.78 8.94
N ILE A 92 -16.08 1.51 9.16
CA ILE A 92 -16.10 0.54 8.06
C ILE A 92 -17.53 0.17 7.67
N ASP A 93 -17.86 0.40 6.40
CA ASP A 93 -19.13 0.01 5.79
C ASP A 93 -19.18 -1.44 5.33
N ARG A 94 -18.04 -1.93 4.81
CA ARG A 94 -17.99 -3.21 4.10
C ARG A 94 -16.74 -4.01 4.43
N VAL A 95 -16.94 -5.32 4.55
CA VAL A 95 -15.88 -6.32 4.68
C VAL A 95 -16.06 -7.39 3.62
N THR A 96 -15.02 -7.64 2.83
CA THR A 96 -14.99 -8.66 1.78
C THR A 96 -13.79 -9.57 1.93
N GLY A 97 -13.82 -10.76 1.32
CA GLY A 97 -12.60 -11.54 1.14
C GLY A 97 -11.71 -10.88 0.10
N GLY A 98 -10.38 -10.91 0.28
CA GLY A 98 -9.41 -10.28 -0.61
C GLY A 98 -9.20 -11.01 -1.94
N GLY A 99 -9.84 -12.17 -2.13
CA GLY A 99 -9.91 -12.84 -3.43
C GLY A 99 -8.55 -13.34 -3.94
N ASN A 100 -7.56 -13.51 -3.05
CA ASN A 100 -6.17 -13.80 -3.38
C ASN A 100 -5.52 -12.73 -4.29
N ALA A 101 -6.03 -11.49 -4.28
CA ALA A 101 -5.32 -10.37 -4.89
C ALA A 101 -3.99 -10.16 -4.18
N ARG A 102 -2.94 -9.73 -4.90
CA ARG A 102 -1.75 -9.23 -4.21
C ARG A 102 -2.12 -7.96 -3.45
N LEU A 103 -1.38 -7.65 -2.40
CA LEU A 103 -1.75 -6.55 -1.51
C LEU A 103 -1.79 -5.21 -2.20
N ALA A 104 -0.83 -4.89 -3.07
CA ALA A 104 -0.83 -3.67 -3.87
C ALA A 104 -2.05 -3.53 -4.82
N ASP A 105 -2.71 -4.64 -5.15
CA ASP A 105 -3.86 -4.69 -6.07
C ASP A 105 -5.19 -4.95 -5.34
N ALA A 106 -5.18 -5.01 -4.01
CA ALA A 106 -6.35 -5.35 -3.22
C ALA A 106 -7.39 -4.21 -3.16
N ASN A 107 -7.05 -3.02 -3.68
CA ASN A 107 -7.95 -1.90 -3.81
C ASN A 107 -8.96 -2.12 -4.95
N PRO A 108 -10.27 -2.17 -4.67
CA PRO A 108 -11.29 -2.33 -5.71
C PRO A 108 -11.54 -1.05 -6.55
N TYR A 109 -10.99 0.10 -6.16
CA TYR A 109 -11.23 1.42 -6.77
C TYR A 109 -10.00 2.00 -7.48
N GLY A 110 -8.81 1.55 -7.08
CA GLY A 110 -7.54 2.10 -7.52
C GLY A 110 -6.99 1.50 -8.83
N PRO A 111 -5.92 2.09 -9.37
CA PRO A 111 -5.13 1.49 -10.44
C PRO A 111 -4.38 0.24 -9.97
N ASP A 112 -4.01 -0.63 -10.91
CA ASP A 112 -3.07 -1.75 -10.70
C ASP A 112 -1.68 -1.15 -10.46
N LEU A 113 -1.19 -1.24 -9.22
CA LEU A 113 0.08 -0.64 -8.79
C LEU A 113 1.18 -1.69 -8.61
N GLN A 114 0.88 -2.97 -8.77
CA GLN A 114 1.87 -4.03 -8.58
C GLN A 114 3.05 -3.87 -9.54
N ASP A 115 2.82 -3.49 -10.79
CA ASP A 115 3.90 -3.28 -11.76
C ASP A 115 4.88 -2.16 -11.32
N THR A 116 4.40 -1.17 -10.55
CA THR A 116 5.24 -0.12 -9.99
C THR A 116 6.01 -0.63 -8.76
N VAL A 117 5.33 -1.36 -7.89
CA VAL A 117 5.90 -1.93 -6.66
C VAL A 117 6.98 -2.98 -6.99
N ASP A 118 6.71 -3.89 -7.93
CA ASP A 118 7.67 -4.91 -8.39
C ASP A 118 8.94 -4.26 -8.96
N ARG A 119 8.80 -3.19 -9.77
CA ARG A 119 9.95 -2.43 -10.31
C ARG A 119 10.79 -1.79 -9.22
N VAL A 120 10.18 -1.40 -8.10
CA VAL A 120 10.88 -0.81 -6.96
C VAL A 120 11.65 -1.89 -6.22
N TYR A 121 10.99 -2.99 -5.85
CA TYR A 121 11.63 -4.10 -5.14
C TYR A 121 12.77 -4.74 -5.95
N ASP A 122 12.63 -4.87 -7.28
CA ASP A 122 13.68 -5.38 -8.16
C ASP A 122 14.91 -4.45 -8.29
N ALA A 123 14.79 -3.17 -7.90
CA ALA A 123 15.86 -2.17 -8.03
C ALA A 123 16.76 -2.06 -6.78
N LEU A 124 16.43 -2.77 -5.69
CA LEU A 124 17.12 -2.78 -4.40
C LEU A 124 18.12 -3.95 -4.29
#